data_AF-A0A7C0UAN4-F1
#
_entry.id   AF-A0A7C0UAN4-F1
#
_cell.length_a   1.000
_cell.length_b   1.000
_cell.length_c   1.000
_cell.angle_alpha   90.00
_cell.angle_beta   90.00
_cell.angle_gamma   90.00
#
_symmetry.space_group_name_H-M   'P 1'
#
loop_
_entity.id
_entity.type
_entity.pdbx_description
1 polymer ?
#
loop_
_entity_poly.entity_id
_entity_poly.type
_entity_poly.pdbx_seq_one_letter_code
_entity_poly.pdbx_strand_id
1 'polypeptide(L)'
;MPDYRKRCYEFFVSKHWEFSHSLSQEQFEHLRKIYKRRFSNILPHDRSAKIIDIACGAGHFLYYLQKEGYINACGIDFSQEQLEIAKKMGVKNVQKADIFEYLPNNKETYDMIVANDII
;
A
#
# COMPACT_ATOMS: atom_id res chain seq x y z
N MET A 1 11.89 -6.28 -27.65
CA MET A 1 12.82 -5.75 -26.64
C MET A 1 12.55 -6.50 -25.34
N PRO A 2 13.55 -6.99 -24.61
CA PRO A 2 13.31 -7.43 -23.23
C PRO A 2 12.78 -6.22 -22.49
N ASP A 3 11.58 -6.35 -21.93
CA ASP A 3 10.87 -5.23 -21.32
C ASP A 3 11.68 -4.75 -20.10
N TYR A 4 12.36 -3.61 -20.24
CA TYR A 4 13.21 -3.06 -19.19
C TYR A 4 12.41 -2.85 -17.89
N ARG A 5 11.10 -2.58 -18.01
CA ARG A 5 10.18 -2.44 -16.88
C ARG A 5 10.07 -3.74 -16.11
N LYS A 6 9.93 -4.87 -16.82
CA LYS A 6 9.88 -6.20 -16.22
C LYS A 6 11.15 -6.49 -15.43
N ARG A 7 12.32 -6.17 -15.99
CA ARG A 7 13.60 -6.34 -15.27
C ARG A 7 13.69 -5.44 -14.03
N CYS A 8 13.37 -4.14 -14.15
CA CYS A 8 13.35 -3.23 -13.00
C CYS A 8 12.38 -3.69 -11.91
N TYR A 9 11.21 -4.18 -12.32
CA TYR A 9 10.20 -4.74 -11.43
C TYR A 9 10.68 -6.01 -10.72
N GLU A 10 11.25 -6.98 -11.45
CA GLU A 10 11.80 -8.20 -10.85
C GLU A 10 12.90 -7.89 -9.81
N PHE A 11 13.79 -6.93 -10.11
CA PHE A 11 14.80 -6.46 -9.16
C PHE A 11 14.17 -5.77 -7.94
N PHE A 12 13.19 -4.89 -8.15
CA PHE A 12 12.48 -4.20 -7.08
C PHE A 12 11.76 -5.19 -6.17
N VAL A 13 11.02 -6.15 -6.76
CA VAL A 13 10.31 -7.21 -6.04
C VAL A 13 11.29 -8.05 -5.26
N SER A 14 12.40 -8.52 -5.83
CA SER A 14 13.37 -9.33 -5.10
C SER A 14 13.92 -8.61 -3.85
N LYS A 15 14.22 -7.32 -3.95
CA LYS A 15 14.73 -6.52 -2.82
C LYS A 15 13.67 -6.19 -1.79
N HIS A 16 12.50 -5.73 -2.24
CA HIS A 16 11.38 -5.45 -1.34
C HIS A 16 10.82 -6.72 -0.72
N TRP A 17 10.91 -7.86 -1.39
CA TRP A 17 10.51 -9.16 -0.88
C TRP A 17 11.30 -9.56 0.37
N GLU A 18 12.63 -9.51 0.28
CA GLU A 18 13.52 -9.80 1.41
C GLU A 18 13.21 -8.86 2.58
N PHE A 19 13.01 -7.57 2.27
CA PHE A 19 12.61 -6.58 3.27
C PHE A 19 11.26 -6.95 3.90
N SER A 20 10.18 -7.10 3.12
CA SER A 20 8.83 -7.40 3.61
C SER A 20 8.76 -8.71 4.41
N HIS A 21 9.53 -9.74 4.05
CA HIS A 21 9.60 -11.01 4.81
C HIS A 21 10.25 -10.85 6.17
N SER A 22 11.18 -9.90 6.29
CA SER A 22 11.86 -9.62 7.56
C SER A 22 11.03 -8.76 8.51
N LEU A 23 9.88 -8.23 8.06
CA LEU A 23 9.13 -7.24 8.83
C LEU A 23 8.22 -7.86 9.89
N SER A 24 8.50 -7.50 11.15
CA SER A 24 7.69 -7.81 12.32
C SER A 24 6.61 -6.75 12.58
N GLN A 25 5.65 -7.05 13.45
CA GLN A 25 4.68 -6.07 13.94
C GLN A 25 5.33 -4.82 14.55
N GLU A 26 6.47 -4.97 15.22
CA GLU A 26 7.20 -3.84 15.80
C GLU A 26 7.70 -2.88 14.72
N GLN A 27 8.18 -3.40 13.58
CA GLN A 27 8.62 -2.56 12.47
C GLN A 27 7.43 -1.87 11.78
N PHE A 28 6.26 -2.51 11.68
CA PHE A 28 5.04 -1.84 11.23
C PHE A 28 4.67 -0.67 12.14
N GLU A 29 4.76 -0.85 13.46
CA GLU A 29 4.51 0.21 14.43
C GLU A 29 5.58 1.32 14.37
N HIS A 30 6.83 0.98 14.07
CA HIS A 30 7.89 1.96 13.84
C HIS A 30 7.62 2.80 12.57
N LEU A 31 7.30 2.13 11.46
CA LEU A 31 6.92 2.79 10.19
C LEU A 31 5.68 3.67 10.36
N ARG A 32 4.70 3.24 11.16
CA ARG A 32 3.53 4.05 11.51
C ARG A 32 3.92 5.41 12.08
N LYS A 33 4.90 5.45 13.00
CA LYS A 33 5.38 6.72 13.59
C LYS A 33 6.05 7.61 12.55
N ILE A 34 6.82 7.02 11.64
CA ILE A 34 7.45 7.75 10.54
C ILE A 34 6.39 8.33 9.60
N TYR A 35 5.42 7.52 9.18
CA TYR A 35 4.32 7.97 8.32
C TYR A 35 3.49 9.04 8.99
N LYS A 36 3.16 8.88 10.27
CA LYS A 36 2.46 9.90 11.04
C LYS A 36 3.18 11.24 10.98
N ARG A 37 4.50 11.26 11.21
CA ARG A 37 5.30 12.49 11.14
C ARG A 37 5.33 13.12 9.75
N ARG A 38 5.34 12.31 8.69
CA ARG A 38 5.45 12.77 7.30
C ARG A 38 4.12 13.24 6.72
N PHE A 39 3.03 12.54 7.04
CA PHE A 39 1.79 12.62 6.28
C PHE A 39 0.60 13.16 7.08
N SER A 40 0.67 13.29 8.42
CA SER A 40 -0.48 13.68 9.24
C SER A 40 -1.17 14.98 8.79
N ASN A 41 -0.39 15.92 8.24
CA ASN A 41 -0.88 17.26 7.88
C ASN A 41 -1.55 17.30 6.50
N ILE A 42 -1.43 16.24 5.70
CA ILE A 42 -2.03 16.18 4.37
C ILE A 42 -3.15 15.15 4.27
N LEU A 43 -3.30 14.27 5.27
CA LEU A 43 -4.39 13.31 5.27
C LEU A 43 -5.75 14.01 5.47
N PRO A 44 -6.84 13.44 4.92
CA PRO A 44 -8.18 13.97 5.12
C PRO A 44 -8.55 14.09 6.61
N HIS A 45 -9.19 15.19 7.01
CA HIS A 45 -9.68 15.31 8.38
C HIS A 45 -10.80 14.30 8.69
N ASP A 46 -11.60 13.95 7.71
CA ASP A 46 -12.65 12.94 7.85
C ASP A 46 -12.08 11.51 7.80
N ARG A 47 -12.32 10.74 8.88
CA ARG A 47 -11.90 9.33 8.98
C ARG A 47 -12.76 8.38 8.15
N SER A 48 -13.86 8.86 7.60
CA SER A 48 -14.70 8.16 6.64
C SER A 48 -14.25 8.37 5.18
N ALA A 49 -13.25 9.21 4.92
CA ALA A 49 -12.72 9.42 3.58
C ALA A 49 -12.30 8.10 2.91
N LYS A 50 -12.66 7.96 1.64
CA LYS A 50 -12.30 6.82 0.79
C LYS A 50 -10.88 7.00 0.28
N ILE A 51 -9.96 6.19 0.79
CA ILE A 51 -8.54 6.29 0.48
C ILE A 51 -8.11 4.99 -0.20
N ILE A 52 -7.41 5.09 -1.33
CA ILE A 52 -6.78 3.94 -1.97
C ILE A 52 -5.26 4.10 -1.96
N ASP A 53 -4.57 3.06 -1.50
CA ASP A 53 -3.12 2.91 -1.57
C ASP A 53 -2.74 2.03 -2.77
N ILE A 54 -2.10 2.62 -3.76
CA ILE A 54 -1.77 2.00 -5.06
C ILE A 54 -0.38 1.38 -5.00
N ALA A 55 -0.24 0.13 -5.45
CA ALA A 55 0.96 -0.68 -5.25
C ALA A 55 1.36 -0.73 -3.77
N CYS A 56 0.38 -1.09 -2.93
CA CYS A 56 0.50 -0.98 -1.47
C CYS A 56 1.52 -1.94 -0.84
N GLY A 57 2.06 -2.89 -1.60
CA GLY A 57 3.00 -3.91 -1.14
C GLY A 57 2.45 -4.67 0.08
N ALA A 58 3.28 -4.81 1.12
CA ALA A 58 2.90 -5.45 2.37
C ALA A 58 1.97 -4.58 3.25
N GLY A 59 1.46 -3.47 2.70
CA GLY A 59 0.41 -2.66 3.31
C GLY A 59 0.88 -1.78 4.46
N HIS A 60 2.13 -1.31 4.48
CA HIS A 60 2.65 -0.49 5.57
C HIS A 60 1.92 0.86 5.72
N PHE A 61 1.67 1.52 4.60
CA PHE A 61 0.95 2.79 4.61
C PHE A 61 -0.53 2.58 4.93
N LEU A 62 -1.15 1.57 4.32
CA LEU A 62 -2.51 1.15 4.66
C LEU A 62 -2.68 0.74 6.14
N TYR A 63 -1.70 0.07 6.73
CA TYR A 63 -1.67 -0.22 8.18
C TYR A 63 -1.68 1.08 8.99
N TYR A 64 -0.86 2.05 8.60
CA TYR A 64 -0.85 3.37 9.23
C TYR A 64 -2.22 4.05 9.15
N LEU A 65 -2.86 4.07 7.98
CA LEU A 65 -4.21 4.62 7.82
C LEU A 65 -5.23 3.94 8.76
N GLN A 66 -5.24 2.60 8.79
CA GLN A 66 -6.15 1.85 9.65
C GLN A 66 -5.91 2.14 11.13
N LYS A 67 -4.66 2.31 11.56
CA LYS A 67 -4.31 2.66 12.94
C LYS A 67 -4.65 4.11 13.31
N GLU A 68 -4.69 5.03 12.34
CA GLU A 68 -5.17 6.41 12.57
C GLU A 68 -6.70 6.56 12.44
N GLY A 69 -7.41 5.45 12.20
CA GLY A 69 -8.87 5.36 12.25
C GLY A 69 -9.58 5.50 10.91
N TYR A 70 -8.88 5.48 9.78
CA TYR A 70 -9.54 5.51 8.47
C TYR A 70 -10.23 4.18 8.19
N ILE A 71 -11.56 4.21 8.12
CA ILE A 71 -12.39 3.00 7.99
C ILE A 71 -12.59 2.57 6.54
N ASN A 72 -12.49 3.52 5.60
CA ASN A 72 -12.69 3.32 4.17
C ASN A 72 -11.38 3.34 3.38
N ALA A 73 -10.27 3.02 4.05
CA ALA A 73 -8.98 2.83 3.40
C ALA A 73 -8.89 1.41 2.81
N CYS A 74 -8.46 1.31 1.55
CA CYS A 74 -8.14 0.06 0.86
C CYS A 74 -6.79 0.17 0.15
N GLY A 75 -6.26 -0.96 -0.32
CA GLY A 75 -5.03 -0.97 -1.11
C GLY A 75 -5.06 -2.04 -2.18
N ILE A 76 -4.38 -1.76 -3.29
CA ILE A 76 -4.19 -2.70 -4.38
C ILE A 76 -2.71 -2.96 -4.64
N ASP A 77 -2.37 -4.21 -4.91
CA ASP A 77 -1.03 -4.58 -5.36
C ASP A 77 -1.10 -5.73 -6.38
N PHE A 78 -0.13 -5.82 -7.27
CA PHE A 78 -0.07 -6.90 -8.25
C PHE A 78 0.54 -8.19 -7.66
N SER A 79 1.40 -8.09 -6.65
CA SER A 79 2.03 -9.24 -5.99
C SER A 79 1.08 -9.85 -4.96
N GLN A 80 0.60 -11.07 -5.24
CA GLN A 80 -0.23 -11.81 -4.30
C GLN A 80 0.51 -12.02 -2.97
N GLU A 81 1.80 -12.24 -3.06
CA GLU A 81 2.61 -12.61 -1.94
C GLU A 81 2.84 -11.45 -0.97
N GLN A 82 2.99 -10.21 -1.47
CA GLN A 82 2.97 -8.99 -0.67
C GLN A 82 1.64 -8.86 0.09
N LEU A 83 0.52 -9.14 -0.57
CA LEU A 83 -0.80 -9.10 0.07
C LEU A 83 -0.98 -10.15 1.16
N GLU A 84 -0.36 -11.32 1.02
CA GLU A 84 -0.36 -12.33 2.10
C GLU A 84 0.44 -11.87 3.32
N ILE A 85 1.54 -11.14 3.14
CA ILE A 85 2.27 -10.50 4.25
C ILE A 85 1.38 -9.45 4.92
N ALA A 86 0.72 -8.59 4.14
CA ALA A 86 -0.18 -7.56 4.64
C ALA A 86 -1.27 -8.18 5.54
N LYS A 87 -1.94 -9.23 5.06
CA LYS A 87 -2.96 -9.97 5.82
C LYS A 87 -2.41 -10.57 7.10
N LYS A 88 -1.22 -11.20 7.06
CA LYS A 88 -0.54 -11.75 8.25
C LYS A 88 -0.24 -10.68 9.30
N MET A 89 0.03 -9.45 8.87
CA MET A 89 0.25 -8.30 9.75
C MET A 89 -1.05 -7.62 10.23
N GLY A 90 -2.21 -8.17 9.85
CA GLY A 90 -3.53 -7.67 10.26
C GLY A 90 -4.04 -6.50 9.42
N VAL A 91 -3.41 -6.21 8.27
CA VAL A 91 -3.89 -5.21 7.32
C VAL A 91 -5.14 -5.73 6.61
N LYS A 92 -6.21 -4.94 6.65
CA LYS A 92 -7.49 -5.27 6.01
C LYS A 92 -7.64 -4.58 4.65
N ASN A 93 -8.65 -4.96 3.87
CA ASN A 93 -9.06 -4.30 2.63
C ASN A 93 -7.95 -4.21 1.56
N VAL A 94 -7.14 -5.26 1.46
CA VAL A 94 -6.16 -5.41 0.39
C VAL A 94 -6.70 -6.29 -0.74
N GLN A 95 -6.45 -5.91 -1.98
CA GLN A 95 -6.92 -6.62 -3.17
C GLN A 95 -5.79 -6.80 -4.19
N LYS A 96 -5.72 -7.98 -4.82
CA LYS A 96 -4.85 -8.18 -5.98
C LYS A 96 -5.43 -7.48 -7.20
N ALA A 97 -4.71 -6.55 -7.78
CA ALA A 97 -5.13 -5.90 -9.03
C ALA A 97 -3.93 -5.35 -9.80
N ASP A 98 -4.04 -5.33 -11.12
CA ASP A 98 -3.22 -4.49 -11.98
C ASP A 98 -3.80 -3.06 -11.97
N ILE A 99 -2.99 -2.06 -11.65
CA ILE A 99 -3.39 -0.65 -11.65
C ILE A 99 -3.96 -0.21 -13.01
N PHE A 100 -3.38 -0.68 -14.12
CA PHE A 100 -3.78 -0.29 -15.47
C PHE A 100 -5.14 -0.87 -15.87
N GLU A 101 -5.58 -1.94 -15.20
CA GLU A 101 -6.92 -2.50 -15.34
C GLU A 101 -7.90 -1.93 -14.30
N TYR A 102 -7.42 -1.66 -13.08
CA TYR A 102 -8.25 -1.23 -11.97
C TYR A 102 -8.75 0.21 -12.11
N LEU A 103 -7.85 1.16 -12.39
CA LEU A 103 -8.19 2.59 -12.39
C LEU A 103 -9.22 2.98 -13.47
N PRO A 104 -9.14 2.49 -14.73
CA PRO A 104 -10.14 2.83 -15.75
C PRO A 104 -11.57 2.42 -15.37
N ASN A 105 -11.71 1.38 -14.53
CA ASN A 105 -12.98 0.82 -14.10
C ASN A 105 -13.50 1.39 -12.76
N ASN A 106 -12.71 2.23 -12.07
CA ASN A 106 -13.03 2.79 -10.77
C ASN A 106 -12.87 4.32 -10.78
N LYS A 107 -13.57 5.00 -11.69
CA LYS A 107 -13.54 6.46 -11.81
C LYS A 107 -14.33 7.13 -10.68
N GLU A 108 -13.78 8.22 -10.13
CA GLU A 108 -14.44 9.11 -9.15
C GLU A 108 -14.85 8.46 -7.81
N THR A 109 -14.17 7.40 -7.38
CA THR A 109 -14.55 6.64 -6.18
C THR A 109 -13.78 7.03 -4.91
N TYR A 110 -12.73 7.85 -4.99
CA TYR A 110 -11.79 8.11 -3.89
C TYR A 110 -11.62 9.60 -3.59
N ASP A 111 -11.57 9.93 -2.30
CA ASP A 111 -11.24 11.27 -1.79
C ASP A 111 -9.73 11.52 -1.77
N MET A 112 -8.93 10.45 -1.68
CA MET A 112 -7.47 10.50 -1.76
C MET A 112 -6.92 9.24 -2.44
N ILE A 113 -5.97 9.43 -3.35
CA ILE A 113 -5.18 8.36 -3.96
C ILE A 113 -3.74 8.50 -3.47
N VAL A 114 -3.19 7.42 -2.95
CA VAL A 114 -1.81 7.34 -2.48
C VAL A 114 -1.02 6.45 -3.42
N ALA A 115 0.13 6.95 -3.86
CA ALA A 115 1.05 6.27 -4.75
C ALA A 115 2.46 6.48 -4.20
N ASN A 116 2.72 5.89 -3.03
CA ASN A 116 3.98 6.06 -2.30
C ASN A 116 4.94 4.93 -2.67
N ASP A 117 6.15 5.29 -3.14
CA ASP A 117 7.19 4.35 -3.57
C ASP A 117 6.83 3.44 -4.77
N ILE A 118 6.09 4.00 -5.75
CA ILE A 118 5.78 3.37 -7.05
C ILE A 118 6.64 3.98 -8.18
N ILE A 119 7.03 3.19 -9.18
CA ILE A 119 7.84 3.58 -10.36
C ILE A 119 7.02 3.50 -11.64
#